data_AF-A0A971J9V4-F1
#
_entry.id   AF-A0A971J9V4-F1
#
_cell.length_a   1.000
_cell.length_b   1.000
_cell.length_c   1.000
_cell.angle_alpha   90.00
_cell.angle_beta   90.00
_cell.angle_gamma   90.00
#
_symmetry.space_group_name_H-M   'P 1'
#
loop_
_entity.id
_entity.type
_entity.pdbx_description
1 polymer ?
#
loop_
_entity_poly.entity_id
_entity_poly.type
_entity_poly.pdbx_seq_one_letter_code
_entity_poly.pdbx_strand_id
1 'polypeptide(L)'
;MENYNRYVYGSVAPKLPPESERHDARKQAPKAAPRLSQPSLPKVQMIFCVIFMVAVSFIILYRYSVISELSNRMGVLTKEYNTLRDENRMLKVEIEKSINLNYVKEIAETKLNMHKPYSYQLVLVDVPKSDYNVVVNQSYIEEATKNASLLGKIMDTVKAILP
;
A
#
# COMPACT_ATOMS: atom_id res chain seq x y z
N MET A 1 13.08 -108.81 -4.58
CA MET A 1 14.51 -109.09 -4.87
C MET A 1 14.68 -108.76 -6.34
N GLU A 2 14.88 -107.47 -6.63
CA GLU A 2 16.21 -106.92 -6.92
C GLU A 2 16.77 -107.46 -8.24
N ASN A 3 16.63 -106.69 -9.30
CA ASN A 3 17.76 -105.97 -9.87
C ASN A 3 17.30 -105.20 -11.10
N TYR A 4 17.18 -103.88 -10.92
CA TYR A 4 16.80 -102.93 -11.96
C TYR A 4 17.97 -102.73 -12.93
N ASN A 5 17.69 -103.06 -14.19
CA ASN A 5 17.95 -102.26 -15.40
C ASN A 5 19.22 -101.41 -15.45
N ARG A 6 19.97 -101.55 -16.54
CA ARG A 6 19.78 -100.61 -17.68
C ARG A 6 20.55 -101.04 -18.94
N TYR A 7 19.84 -101.49 -19.97
CA TYR A 7 20.31 -101.39 -21.35
C TYR A 7 19.19 -100.74 -22.17
N VAL A 8 19.33 -99.44 -22.41
CA VAL A 8 19.66 -98.83 -23.71
C VAL A 8 18.60 -99.10 -24.77
N TYR A 9 17.76 -98.11 -25.06
CA TYR A 9 17.76 -97.43 -26.36
C TYR A 9 16.75 -96.28 -26.30
N GLY A 10 17.26 -95.05 -26.38
CA GLY A 10 16.46 -93.83 -26.36
C GLY A 10 17.41 -92.69 -26.64
N SER A 11 17.38 -92.21 -27.88
CA SER A 11 18.35 -91.31 -28.50
C SER A 11 18.53 -90.00 -27.72
N VAL A 12 19.57 -89.92 -26.89
CA VAL A 12 20.07 -88.66 -26.33
C VAL A 12 21.59 -88.69 -26.25
N ALA A 13 22.23 -88.27 -27.34
CA ALA A 13 23.48 -87.53 -27.22
C ALA A 13 23.11 -86.04 -27.38
N PRO A 14 23.20 -85.22 -26.32
CA PRO A 14 23.15 -83.77 -26.49
C PRO A 14 24.26 -83.36 -27.48
N LYS A 15 23.87 -82.75 -28.60
CA LYS A 15 24.79 -82.33 -29.65
C LYS A 15 25.78 -81.32 -29.07
N LEU A 16 27.08 -81.56 -29.24
CA LEU A 16 28.11 -80.56 -28.96
C LEU A 16 27.87 -79.33 -29.86
N PRO A 17 28.00 -78.10 -29.32
CA PRO A 17 27.81 -76.89 -30.11
C PRO A 17 28.89 -76.82 -31.21
N PRO A 18 28.50 -76.52 -32.46
CA PRO A 18 29.48 -76.34 -33.53
C PRO A 18 30.33 -75.09 -33.30
N GLU A 19 31.65 -75.29 -33.38
CA GLU A 19 32.69 -74.28 -33.49
C GLU A 19 32.38 -73.36 -34.70
N SER A 20 32.17 -72.07 -34.45
CA SER A 20 31.82 -71.10 -35.49
C SER A 20 33.07 -70.47 -36.11
N GLU A 21 33.51 -71.00 -37.26
CA GLU A 21 34.48 -70.31 -38.12
C GLU A 21 33.77 -69.55 -39.26
N ARG A 22 33.64 -68.24 -39.01
CA ARG A 22 33.83 -67.08 -39.92
C ARG A 22 33.18 -67.13 -41.32
N HIS A 23 32.23 -66.21 -41.57
CA HIS A 23 32.42 -65.03 -42.44
C HIS A 23 31.12 -64.17 -42.52
N ASP A 24 31.27 -62.89 -42.16
CA ASP A 24 30.55 -61.68 -42.60
C ASP A 24 29.01 -61.69 -42.81
N ALA A 25 28.25 -61.21 -41.79
CA ALA A 25 27.13 -60.27 -41.94
C ALA A 25 26.49 -59.92 -40.58
N ARG A 26 26.78 -58.70 -40.11
CA ARG A 26 25.93 -57.78 -39.31
C ARG A 26 24.97 -58.38 -38.25
N LYS A 27 25.05 -57.81 -37.03
CA LYS A 27 24.10 -57.86 -35.87
C LYS A 27 24.39 -59.02 -34.91
N GLN A 28 24.56 -58.89 -33.60
CA GLN A 28 24.11 -57.90 -32.62
C GLN A 28 25.00 -58.00 -31.35
N ALA A 29 25.39 -56.85 -30.81
CA ALA A 29 26.11 -56.68 -29.54
C ALA A 29 25.16 -56.84 -28.34
N PRO A 30 25.67 -57.06 -27.10
CA PRO A 30 24.86 -57.47 -25.96
C PRO A 30 23.82 -56.41 -25.58
N LYS A 31 22.61 -56.88 -25.22
CA LYS A 31 21.48 -56.03 -24.81
C LYS A 31 21.86 -55.20 -23.58
N ALA A 32 22.18 -53.93 -23.82
CA ALA A 32 22.28 -52.93 -22.78
C ALA A 32 20.92 -52.79 -22.07
N ALA A 33 20.96 -52.66 -20.75
CA ALA A 33 19.81 -52.33 -19.91
C ALA A 33 19.02 -51.15 -20.51
N PRO A 34 17.68 -51.11 -20.37
CA PRO A 34 16.90 -50.00 -20.88
C PRO A 34 17.38 -48.73 -20.17
N ARG A 35 18.10 -47.88 -20.90
CA ARG A 35 18.39 -46.53 -20.44
C ARG A 35 17.04 -45.90 -20.17
N LEU A 36 16.78 -45.49 -18.92
CA LEU A 36 15.62 -44.68 -18.59
C LEU A 36 15.66 -43.48 -19.55
N SER A 37 14.75 -43.50 -20.52
CA SER A 37 14.56 -42.37 -21.42
C SER A 37 14.07 -41.24 -20.53
N GLN A 38 14.94 -40.26 -20.28
CA GLN A 38 14.55 -39.08 -19.52
C GLN A 38 13.34 -38.47 -20.23
N PRO A 39 12.23 -38.17 -19.53
CA PRO A 39 11.10 -37.53 -20.16
C PRO A 39 11.59 -36.19 -20.68
N SER A 40 11.70 -36.05 -22.01
CA SER A 40 11.99 -34.78 -22.64
C SER A 40 10.80 -33.88 -22.35
N LEU A 41 10.92 -33.06 -21.31
CA LEU A 41 9.97 -31.99 -21.04
C LEU A 41 9.79 -31.20 -22.35
N PRO A 42 8.55 -30.91 -22.77
CA PRO A 42 8.34 -30.18 -24.00
C PRO A 42 9.06 -28.83 -23.86
N LYS A 43 10.09 -28.57 -24.68
CA LYS A 43 10.87 -27.32 -24.63
C LYS A 43 9.96 -26.08 -24.70
N VAL A 44 8.81 -26.23 -25.36
CA VAL A 44 7.72 -25.24 -25.44
C VAL A 44 7.15 -24.89 -24.06
N GLN A 45 6.97 -25.87 -23.18
CA GLN A 45 6.44 -25.69 -21.83
C GLN A 45 7.42 -24.92 -20.94
N MET A 46 8.73 -25.11 -21.14
CA MET A 46 9.77 -24.33 -20.47
C MET A 46 9.79 -22.87 -20.95
N ILE A 47 9.72 -22.65 -22.27
CA ILE A 47 9.59 -21.30 -22.86
C ILE A 47 8.35 -20.59 -22.32
N PHE A 48 7.21 -21.29 -22.25
CA PHE A 48 5.97 -20.72 -21.76
C PHE A 48 6.06 -20.34 -20.28
N CYS A 49 6.72 -21.16 -19.46
CA CYS A 49 6.95 -20.88 -18.05
C CYS A 49 7.84 -19.64 -17.84
N VAL A 50 8.85 -19.44 -18.68
CA VAL A 50 9.71 -18.23 -18.64
C VAL A 50 8.91 -16.99 -19.02
N ILE A 51 8.12 -17.06 -20.10
CA ILE A 51 7.25 -15.95 -20.52
C ILE A 51 6.25 -15.60 -19.42
N PHE A 52 5.67 -16.62 -18.78
CA PHE A 52 4.74 -16.43 -17.67
C PHE A 52 5.40 -15.72 -16.48
N MET A 53 6.62 -16.12 -16.10
CA MET A 53 7.38 -15.45 -15.03
C MET A 53 7.70 -14.00 -15.36
N VAL A 54 8.07 -13.70 -16.61
CA VAL A 54 8.31 -12.32 -17.07
C VAL A 54 7.01 -11.51 -17.03
N ALA A 55 5.89 -12.09 -17.47
CA ALA A 55 4.59 -11.43 -17.42
C ALA A 55 4.16 -11.08 -15.99
N VAL A 56 4.31 -12.01 -15.04
CA VAL A 56 4.02 -11.77 -13.62
C VAL A 56 4.92 -10.65 -13.06
N SER A 57 6.21 -10.67 -13.41
CA SER A 57 7.16 -9.64 -12.98
C SER A 57 6.80 -8.26 -13.54
N PHE A 58 6.35 -8.18 -14.80
CA PHE A 58 5.88 -6.94 -15.42
C PHE A 58 4.63 -6.37 -14.73
N ILE A 59 3.69 -7.23 -14.35
CA ILE A 59 2.47 -6.83 -13.62
C ILE A 59 2.84 -6.21 -12.26
N ILE A 60 3.79 -6.83 -11.56
CA ILE A 60 4.29 -6.30 -10.27
C ILE A 60 4.93 -4.92 -10.49
N LEU A 61 5.83 -4.78 -11.46
CA LEU A 61 6.47 -3.49 -11.77
C LEU A 61 5.47 -2.41 -12.16
N TYR A 62 4.44 -2.74 -12.97
CA TYR A 62 3.39 -1.80 -13.34
C TYR A 62 2.62 -1.30 -12.11
N ARG A 63 2.24 -2.20 -11.19
CA ARG A 63 1.59 -1.83 -9.92
C ARG A 63 2.50 -0.94 -9.08
N TYR A 64 3.78 -1.26 -8.97
CA TYR A 64 4.76 -0.44 -8.25
C TYR A 64 4.94 0.95 -8.87
N SER A 65 4.94 1.07 -10.20
CA SER A 65 5.00 2.36 -10.90
C SER A 65 3.80 3.23 -10.56
N VAL A 66 2.59 2.66 -10.57
CA VAL A 66 1.34 3.37 -10.19
C VAL A 66 1.37 3.80 -8.73
N ILE A 67 1.85 2.94 -7.82
CA ILE A 67 2.03 3.28 -6.40
C ILE A 67 3.01 4.45 -6.23
N SER A 68 4.11 4.45 -6.98
CA SER A 68 5.14 5.50 -6.89
C SER A 68 4.60 6.86 -7.34
N GLU A 69 3.85 6.90 -8.44
CA GLU A 69 3.18 8.13 -8.88
C GLU A 69 2.17 8.65 -7.84
N LEU A 70 1.39 7.75 -7.25
CA LEU A 70 0.42 8.11 -6.22
C LEU A 70 1.11 8.62 -4.95
N SER A 71 2.21 8.00 -4.53
CA SER A 71 3.02 8.43 -3.40
C SER A 71 3.62 9.82 -3.65
N ASN A 72 4.06 10.10 -4.87
CA ASN A 72 4.59 11.42 -5.23
C ASN A 72 3.49 12.50 -5.16
N ARG A 73 2.29 12.19 -5.69
CA ARG A 73 1.11 13.09 -5.59
C ARG A 73 0.70 13.34 -4.13
N MET A 74 0.68 12.30 -3.30
CA MET A 74 0.44 12.40 -1.86
C MET A 74 1.50 13.28 -1.18
N GLY A 75 2.77 13.16 -1.56
CA GLY A 75 3.86 13.99 -1.04
C GLY A 75 3.68 15.47 -1.37
N VAL A 76 3.32 15.79 -2.63
CA VAL A 76 3.03 17.17 -3.05
C VAL A 76 1.87 17.76 -2.26
N LEU A 77 0.76 17.03 -2.16
CA LEU A 77 -0.43 17.51 -1.47
C LEU A 77 -0.19 17.69 0.04
N THR A 78 0.59 16.80 0.66
CA THR A 78 1.00 16.92 2.06
C THR A 78 1.91 18.13 2.28
N LYS A 79 2.79 18.42 1.32
CA LYS A 79 3.67 19.59 1.37
C LYS A 79 2.85 20.88 1.30
N GLU A 80 1.91 20.96 0.36
CA GLU A 80 1.00 22.11 0.22
C GLU A 80 0.17 22.33 1.49
N TYR A 81 -0.39 21.26 2.05
CA TYR A 81 -1.12 21.31 3.33
C TYR A 81 -0.25 21.87 4.47
N ASN A 82 0.98 21.37 4.60
CA ASN A 82 1.90 21.83 5.64
C ASN A 82 2.27 23.30 5.45
N THR A 83 2.55 23.73 4.21
CA THR A 83 2.80 25.15 3.89
C THR A 83 1.64 26.03 4.34
N LEU A 84 0.41 25.69 3.96
CA LEU A 84 -0.77 26.49 4.29
C LEU A 84 -1.04 26.52 5.81
N ARG A 85 -0.80 25.41 6.50
CA ARG A 85 -0.91 25.33 7.96
C ARG A 85 0.12 26.22 8.64
N ASP A 86 1.36 26.22 8.15
CA ASP A 86 2.45 27.01 8.72
C ASP A 86 2.21 28.51 8.44
N GLU A 87 1.71 28.87 7.26
CA GLU A 87 1.24 30.23 6.94
C GLU A 87 0.13 30.69 7.89
N ASN A 88 -0.89 29.86 8.12
CA ASN A 88 -1.96 30.17 9.08
C ASN A 88 -1.41 30.38 10.50
N ARG A 89 -0.43 29.58 10.91
CA ARG A 89 0.23 29.74 12.21
C ARG A 89 0.97 31.07 12.29
N MET A 90 1.72 31.43 11.25
CA MET A 90 2.46 32.69 11.19
C MET A 90 1.51 33.88 11.22
N LEU A 91 0.42 33.85 10.46
CA LEU A 91 -0.63 34.88 10.49
C LEU A 91 -1.25 35.00 11.88
N LYS A 92 -1.52 33.88 12.57
CA LYS A 92 -2.04 33.91 13.93
C LYS A 92 -1.07 34.57 14.91
N VAL A 93 0.23 34.24 14.81
CA VAL A 93 1.27 34.89 15.63
C VAL A 93 1.37 36.39 15.30
N GLU A 94 1.22 36.76 14.03
CA GLU A 94 1.21 38.16 13.62
C GLU A 94 -0.02 38.92 14.14
N ILE A 95 -1.20 38.30 14.15
CA ILE A 95 -2.40 38.85 14.78
C ILE A 95 -2.19 39.02 16.30
N GLU A 96 -1.69 38.00 16.98
CA GLU A 96 -1.38 38.10 18.41
C GLU A 96 -0.35 39.20 18.69
N LYS A 97 0.65 39.35 17.82
CA LYS A 97 1.64 40.42 17.90
C LYS A 97 1.07 41.79 17.53
N SER A 98 0.07 41.88 16.66
CA SER A 98 -0.55 43.14 16.23
C SER A 98 -1.56 43.69 17.24
N ILE A 99 -2.10 42.84 18.12
CA ILE A 99 -2.69 43.24 19.42
C ILE A 99 -1.55 43.65 20.38
N ASN A 100 -0.59 44.43 19.87
CA ASN A 100 0.50 44.94 20.67
C ASN A 100 -0.03 46.11 21.50
N LEU A 101 -0.23 45.89 22.80
CA LEU A 101 -0.48 46.99 23.72
C LEU A 101 0.57 48.10 23.60
N ASN A 102 1.81 47.78 23.19
CA ASN A 102 2.83 48.81 22.99
C ASN A 102 2.54 49.71 21.80
N TYR A 103 1.99 49.18 20.70
CA TYR A 103 1.63 50.00 19.53
C TYR A 103 0.45 50.94 19.86
N VAL A 104 -0.55 50.40 20.56
CA VAL A 104 -1.68 51.21 21.05
C VAL A 104 -1.20 52.28 22.03
N LYS A 105 -0.29 51.94 22.94
CA LYS A 105 0.33 52.88 23.88
C LYS A 105 1.11 53.98 23.14
N GLU A 106 1.91 53.63 22.16
CA GLU A 106 2.69 54.60 21.38
C GLU A 106 1.79 55.59 20.65
N ILE A 107 0.71 55.12 20.01
CA ILE A 107 -0.29 56.01 19.38
C ILE A 107 -0.97 56.89 20.42
N ALA A 108 -1.35 56.32 21.57
CA ALA A 108 -2.01 57.06 22.63
C ALA A 108 -1.09 58.18 23.17
N GLU A 109 0.18 57.90 23.39
CA GLU A 109 1.16 58.87 23.90
C GLU A 109 1.54 59.91 22.85
N THR A 110 1.76 59.51 21.59
CA THR A 110 2.28 60.41 20.54
C THR A 110 1.20 61.22 19.83
N LYS A 111 0.07 60.60 19.47
CA LYS A 111 -0.99 61.24 18.66
C LYS A 111 -2.12 61.79 19.51
N LEU A 112 -2.47 61.07 20.58
CA LEU A 112 -3.59 61.46 21.46
C LEU A 112 -3.11 62.20 22.71
N ASN A 113 -1.79 62.34 22.89
CA ASN A 113 -1.16 62.99 24.04
C ASN A 113 -1.68 62.45 25.39
N MET A 114 -2.03 61.16 25.41
CA MET A 114 -2.46 60.45 26.60
C MET A 114 -1.24 60.04 27.42
N HIS A 115 -1.38 60.05 28.74
CA HIS A 115 -0.33 59.58 29.66
C HIS A 115 -0.93 58.64 30.69
N LYS A 116 -0.08 57.78 31.27
CA LYS A 116 -0.51 56.90 32.35
C LYS A 116 -0.96 57.75 33.56
N PRO A 117 -2.16 57.51 34.14
CA PRO A 117 -2.64 58.25 35.29
C PRO A 117 -1.78 57.98 36.52
N TYR A 118 -1.66 58.98 37.39
CA TYR A 118 -0.96 58.85 38.67
C TYR A 118 -1.83 58.10 39.69
N SER A 119 -1.19 57.51 40.71
CA SER A 119 -1.90 56.67 41.70
C SER A 119 -3.05 57.39 42.43
N TYR A 120 -2.95 58.70 42.63
CA TYR A 120 -4.01 59.50 43.28
C TYR A 120 -5.20 59.82 42.36
N GLN A 121 -5.10 59.53 41.06
CA GLN A 121 -6.17 59.73 40.06
C GLN A 121 -6.97 58.45 39.81
N LEU A 122 -6.67 57.35 40.51
CA LEU A 122 -7.33 56.06 40.36
C LEU A 122 -8.52 55.96 41.32
N VAL A 123 -9.70 55.67 40.77
CA VAL A 123 -10.90 55.31 41.53
C VAL A 123 -11.29 53.87 41.19
N LEU A 124 -11.25 52.97 42.17
CA LEU A 124 -11.67 51.58 41.97
C LEU A 124 -13.19 51.51 42.01
N VAL A 125 -13.78 50.93 40.96
CA VAL A 125 -15.22 50.69 40.85
C VAL A 125 -15.43 49.18 40.87
N ASP A 126 -16.40 48.73 41.65
CA ASP A 126 -16.78 47.31 41.71
C ASP A 126 -17.66 46.99 40.49
N VAL A 127 -17.19 46.07 39.65
CA VAL A 127 -17.90 45.65 38.43
C VAL A 127 -18.59 44.33 38.71
N PRO A 128 -19.93 44.24 38.52
CA PRO A 128 -20.64 42.98 38.68
C PRO A 128 -20.13 41.95 37.65
N LYS A 129 -19.87 40.73 38.09
CA LYS A 129 -19.19 39.64 37.33
C LYS A 129 -19.97 39.07 36.14
N SER A 130 -20.97 39.78 35.62
CA SER A 130 -21.77 39.36 34.48
C SER A 130 -21.09 39.80 33.18
N ASP A 131 -20.02 39.11 32.79
CA ASP A 131 -19.44 39.26 31.46
C ASP A 131 -20.38 38.66 30.42
N TYR A 132 -20.96 39.50 29.56
CA TYR A 132 -21.63 39.04 28.35
C TYR A 132 -20.84 39.50 27.13
N ASN A 133 -20.35 38.55 26.35
CA ASN A 133 -19.74 38.81 25.07
C ASN A 133 -20.85 39.01 24.03
N VAL A 134 -21.10 40.25 23.62
CA VAL A 134 -21.94 40.48 22.44
C VAL A 134 -21.12 40.11 21.21
N VAL A 135 -21.32 38.91 20.68
CA VAL A 135 -20.82 38.54 19.37
C VAL A 135 -21.60 39.36 18.33
N VAL A 136 -21.00 40.45 17.87
CA VAL A 136 -21.61 41.42 16.91
C VAL A 136 -21.93 40.78 15.55
N ASN A 137 -21.39 39.59 15.28
CA ASN A 137 -21.49 38.90 14.00
C ASN A 137 -22.71 37.98 13.91
N GLN A 138 -23.90 38.58 13.87
CA GLN A 138 -25.19 37.89 13.67
C GLN A 138 -25.20 36.99 12.42
N SER A 139 -24.49 37.40 11.35
CA SER A 139 -24.42 36.71 10.06
C SER A 139 -23.78 35.31 10.14
N TYR A 140 -22.77 35.13 10.99
CA TYR A 140 -22.08 33.84 11.15
C TYR A 140 -22.96 32.82 11.89
N ILE A 141 -23.77 33.28 12.86
CA ILE A 141 -24.70 32.43 13.58
C ILE A 141 -25.85 32.00 12.66
N GLU A 142 -26.34 32.91 11.81
CA GLU A 142 -27.42 32.62 10.86
C GLU A 142 -26.98 31.61 9.78
N GLU A 143 -25.75 31.72 9.27
CA GLU A 143 -25.22 30.77 8.30
C GLU A 143 -24.98 29.38 8.92
N ALA A 144 -24.41 29.33 10.13
CA ALA A 144 -24.18 28.07 10.84
C ALA A 144 -25.50 27.36 11.22
N THR A 145 -26.50 28.10 11.69
CA THR A 145 -27.83 27.56 12.02
C THR A 145 -28.61 27.12 10.78
N LYS A 146 -28.51 27.87 9.67
CA LYS A 146 -29.07 27.47 8.37
C LYS A 146 -28.43 26.16 7.87
N ASN A 147 -27.11 26.05 7.93
CA ASN A 147 -26.40 24.83 7.51
C ASN A 147 -26.75 23.62 8.39
N ALA A 148 -26.87 23.80 9.70
CA ALA A 148 -27.36 22.75 10.60
C ALA A 148 -28.80 22.31 10.27
N SER A 149 -29.69 23.26 9.95
CA SER A 149 -31.07 22.98 9.54
C SER A 149 -31.15 22.23 8.20
N LEU A 150 -30.29 22.57 7.24
CA LEU A 150 -30.22 21.88 5.94
C LEU A 150 -29.70 20.44 6.07
N LEU A 151 -28.69 20.21 6.91
CA LEU A 151 -28.18 18.86 7.19
C LEU A 151 -29.22 18.00 7.92
N GLY A 152 -29.98 18.58 8.86
CA GLY A 152 -31.09 17.90 9.51
C GLY A 152 -32.14 17.40 8.51
N LYS A 153 -32.54 18.25 7.56
CA LYS A 153 -33.49 17.87 6.49
C LYS A 153 -32.97 16.75 5.60
N ILE A 154 -31.67 16.74 5.29
CA ILE A 154 -31.04 15.67 4.49
C ILE A 154 -31.00 14.36 5.28
N MET A 155 -30.70 14.42 6.57
CA MET A 155 -30.68 13.22 7.42
C MET A 155 -32.08 12.63 7.55
N ASP A 156 -33.11 13.46 7.68
CA ASP A 156 -34.50 13.02 7.76
C ASP A 156 -34.99 12.38 6.46
N THR A 157 -34.61 12.94 5.29
CA THR A 157 -34.98 12.33 4.00
C THR A 157 -34.25 11.02 3.75
N VAL A 158 -32.97 10.91 4.14
CA VAL A 158 -32.22 9.65 4.04
C VAL A 158 -32.82 8.59 4.97
N LYS A 159 -33.20 8.97 6.20
CA LYS A 159 -33.85 8.07 7.17
C LYS A 159 -35.26 7.65 6.75
N ALA A 160 -35.96 8.46 5.96
CA ALA A 160 -37.27 8.11 5.43
C ALA A 160 -37.22 7.18 4.20
N ILE A 161 -36.09 7.17 3.47
CA ILE A 161 -35.87 6.31 2.29
C ILE A 161 -35.23 4.96 2.66
N LEU A 162 -34.45 4.90 3.74
CA LEU A 162 -33.89 3.66 4.27
C LEU A 162 -34.86 3.04 5.30
N PRO A 163 -35.18 1.73 5.25
CA PRO A 163 -35.90 1.06 6.33
C PRO A 163 -35.14 1.07 7.65
#